data_AF-A0A3A4PGL0-F1
#
_entry.id   AF-A0A3A4PGL0-F1
#
_cell.length_a   1.000
_cell.length_b   1.000
_cell.length_c   1.000
_cell.angle_alpha   90.00
_cell.angle_beta   90.00
_cell.angle_gamma   90.00
#
_symmetry.space_group_name_H-M   'P 1'
#
loop_
_entity.id
_entity.type
_entity.pdbx_description
1 polymer ?
#
loop_
_entity_poly.entity_id
_entity_poly.type
_entity_poly.pdbx_seq_one_letter_code
_entity_poly.pdbx_strand_id
1 'polypeptide(L)' 'MKTLTLKLPDILESRLNTFARKRELSRSEIVRHALTDFFSREEMSESGSFLDCSRDLVGSIEGPSDLSTNKSHFETYGK' A
#
# COMPACT_ATOMS: atom_id res chain seq x y z
N MET A 1 -1.06 -10.00 -21.94
CA MET A 1 -2.13 -10.33 -20.97
C MET A 1 -2.31 -11.84 -20.91
N LYS A 2 -2.61 -12.40 -19.73
CA LYS A 2 -2.96 -13.82 -19.57
C LYS A 2 -4.47 -13.95 -19.33
N THR A 3 -5.08 -15.03 -19.81
CA THR A 3 -6.51 -15.28 -19.65
C THR A 3 -6.78 -15.99 -18.33
N LEU A 4 -7.74 -15.49 -17.56
CA LEU A 4 -8.25 -16.11 -16.34
C LEU A 4 -9.71 -16.53 -16.58
N THR A 5 -10.02 -17.80 -16.38
CA THR A 5 -11.39 -18.31 -16.40
C THR A 5 -11.81 -18.63 -14.97
N LEU A 6 -12.93 -18.07 -14.53
CA LEU A 6 -13.45 -18.24 -13.18
C LEU A 6 -14.93 -18.61 -13.22
N LYS A 7 -15.36 -19.51 -12.32
CA LYS A 7 -16.78 -19.76 -12.07
C LYS A 7 -17.31 -18.68 -11.13
N LEU A 8 -18.40 -18.04 -11.54
CA LEU A 8 -19.04 -16.96 -10.78
C LEU A 8 -20.43 -17.44 -10.33
N PRO A 9 -20.78 -17.26 -9.05
CA PRO A 9 -22.18 -17.35 -8.62
C PRO A 9 -23.03 -16.29 -9.34
N ASP A 10 -24.28 -16.61 -9.65
CA ASP A 10 -25.20 -15.74 -10.39
C ASP A 10 -25.35 -14.35 -9.75
N ILE A 11 -25.33 -14.29 -8.42
CA ILE A 11 -25.41 -13.05 -7.65
C ILE A 11 -24.21 -12.13 -7.96
N LEU A 12 -23.00 -12.70 -8.06
CA LEU A 12 -21.78 -11.95 -8.37
C LEU A 12 -21.76 -11.49 -9.82
N GLU A 13 -22.21 -12.34 -10.74
CA GLU A 13 -22.33 -11.97 -12.15
C GLU A 13 -23.29 -10.79 -12.35
N SER A 14 -24.47 -10.85 -11.72
CA SER A 14 -25.46 -9.77 -11.77
C SER A 14 -24.88 -8.44 -11.27
N ARG A 15 -24.21 -8.45 -10.10
CA ARG A 15 -23.57 -7.25 -9.55
C ARG A 15 -22.45 -6.72 -10.45
N LEU A 16 -21.64 -7.60 -11.01
CA LEU A 16 -20.56 -7.23 -11.93
C LEU A 16 -21.12 -6.53 -13.17
N ASN A 17 -22.20 -7.05 -13.76
CA ASN A 17 -22.87 -6.46 -14.91
C ASN A 17 -23.49 -5.09 -14.59
N THR A 18 -24.14 -4.94 -13.43
CA THR A 18 -24.67 -3.64 -12.99
C THR A 18 -23.56 -2.62 -12.82
N PHE A 19 -22.44 -3.01 -12.21
CA PHE A 19 -21.31 -2.11 -11.96
C PHE A 19 -20.58 -1.71 -13.25
N ALA A 20 -20.41 -2.66 -14.17
CA ALA A 20 -19.89 -2.43 -15.52
C ALA A 20 -20.70 -1.36 -16.26
N ARG A 21 -22.03 -1.50 -16.26
CA ARG A 21 -22.92 -0.49 -16.87
C ARG A 21 -22.83 0.86 -16.19
N LYS A 22 -22.83 0.90 -14.86
CA LYS A 22 -22.81 2.15 -14.10
C LYS A 22 -21.52 2.95 -14.28
N ARG A 23 -20.39 2.27 -14.46
CA ARG A 23 -19.06 2.89 -14.56
C ARG A 23 -18.50 2.95 -15.99
N GLU A 24 -19.25 2.47 -16.98
CA GLU A 24 -18.80 2.35 -18.38
C GLU A 24 -17.49 1.55 -18.52
N LEU A 25 -17.27 0.58 -17.63
CA LEU A 25 -16.08 -0.28 -17.63
C LEU A 25 -16.43 -1.68 -18.12
N SER A 26 -15.48 -2.34 -18.77
CA SER A 26 -15.63 -3.76 -19.09
C SER A 26 -15.55 -4.61 -17.82
N ARG A 27 -16.20 -5.79 -17.85
CA ARG A 27 -16.09 -6.79 -16.79
C ARG A 27 -14.64 -7.13 -16.46
N SER A 28 -13.80 -7.21 -17.49
CA SER A 28 -12.38 -7.53 -17.36
C SER A 28 -11.58 -6.43 -16.65
N GLU A 29 -11.93 -5.15 -16.85
CA GLU A 29 -11.30 -4.03 -16.16
C GLU A 29 -11.67 -4.02 -14.69
N ILE A 30 -12.95 -4.22 -14.36
CA ILE A 30 -13.40 -4.28 -12.97
C ILE A 30 -12.69 -5.40 -12.21
N VAL A 31 -12.59 -6.60 -12.80
CA VAL A 31 -11.90 -7.73 -12.16
C VAL A 31 -10.41 -7.41 -11.98
N ARG A 32 -9.75 -6.79 -12.97
CA ARG A 32 -8.35 -6.37 -12.84
C ARG A 32 -8.17 -5.35 -11.71
N HIS A 33 -9.00 -4.31 -11.65
CA HIS A 33 -8.96 -3.31 -10.57
C HIS A 33 -9.17 -3.95 -9.20
N ALA A 34 -10.16 -4.83 -9.08
CA ALA A 34 -10.43 -5.53 -7.83
C ALA A 34 -9.24 -6.39 -7.38
N LEU A 35 -8.57 -7.07 -8.31
CA LEU A 35 -7.37 -7.86 -8.00
C LEU A 35 -6.19 -6.96 -7.60
N THR A 36 -5.96 -5.86 -8.31
CA THR A 36 -4.92 -4.89 -7.96
C THR A 36 -5.16 -4.33 -6.55
N ASP A 37 -6.38 -3.88 -6.26
CA ASP A 37 -6.74 -3.35 -4.95
C ASP A 37 -6.62 -4.40 -3.84
N PHE A 38 -6.95 -5.66 -4.14
CA PHE A 38 -6.84 -6.77 -3.19
C PHE A 38 -5.37 -7.02 -2.81
N PHE A 39 -4.48 -7.16 -3.80
CA PHE A 39 -3.06 -7.39 -3.54
C PHE A 39 -2.38 -6.17 -2.91
N SER A 40 -2.72 -4.94 -3.31
CA SER A 40 -2.17 -3.75 -2.66
C SER A 40 -2.55 -3.65 -1.19
N ARG A 41 -3.75 -4.10 -0.80
CA ARG A 41 -4.15 -4.15 0.62
C ARG A 41 -3.40 -5.22 1.40
N GLU A 42 -3.15 -6.36 0.77
CA GLU A 42 -2.37 -7.45 1.36
C GLU A 42 -0.91 -7.00 1.56
N GLU A 43 -0.31 -6.38 0.55
CA GLU A 43 1.02 -5.75 0.63
C GLU A 43 1.08 -4.63 1.68
N MET A 44 0.02 -3.86 1.89
CA MET A 44 -0.08 -2.87 2.97
C MET A 44 -0.29 -3.50 4.36
N SER A 45 -0.83 -4.71 4.44
CA SER A 45 -0.90 -5.45 5.70
C SER A 45 0.42 -6.18 6.01
N GLU A 46 1.18 -6.50 4.96
CA GLU A 46 2.52 -7.06 5.02
C GLU A 46 3.63 -5.98 5.02
N SER A 47 3.30 -4.72 4.76
CA SER A 47 4.25 -3.61 4.89
C SER A 47 4.70 -3.63 6.34
N GLY A 48 5.97 -4.00 6.50
CA GLY A 48 6.44 -4.73 7.67
C GLY A 48 6.31 -3.96 8.98
N SER A 49 6.96 -4.50 10.00
CA SER A 49 7.03 -3.82 11.29
C SER A 49 7.48 -2.36 11.11
N PHE A 50 7.21 -1.49 12.09
CA PHE A 50 7.68 -0.10 12.07
C PHE A 50 9.17 0.02 11.63
N LEU A 51 9.99 -0.96 12.04
CA LEU A 51 11.40 -1.08 11.64
C LEU A 51 11.61 -1.27 10.13
N ASP A 52 10.78 -2.07 9.47
CA ASP A 52 10.87 -2.32 8.03
C ASP A 52 10.53 -1.06 7.23
N CYS A 53 9.53 -0.30 7.70
CA CYS A 53 9.14 0.98 7.12
C CYS A 53 10.16 2.11 7.39
N SER A 54 10.99 2.01 8.43
CA SER A 54 11.97 3.05 8.79
C SER A 54 13.40 2.74 8.33
N ARG A 55 13.60 1.69 7.52
CA ARG A 55 14.94 1.20 7.16
C ARG A 55 15.74 2.19 6.32
N ASP A 56 15.06 2.94 5.46
CA ASP A 56 15.61 4.03 4.65
C ASP A 56 16.01 5.27 5.46
N LEU A 57 15.45 5.43 6.67
CA LEU A 57 15.80 6.51 7.59
C LEU A 57 17.08 6.22 8.38
N VAL A 58 17.51 4.95 8.46
CA VAL A 58 18.73 4.58 9.18
C VAL A 58 19.94 5.14 8.43
N GLY A 59 20.61 6.13 9.03
CA GLY A 59 21.79 6.77 8.44
C GLY A 59 21.48 7.77 7.33
N SER A 60 20.21 8.17 7.13
CA SER A 60 19.84 9.22 6.17
C SER A 60 20.25 10.62 6.61
N ILE A 61 20.67 10.78 7.87
CA ILE A 61 21.08 12.04 8.47
C ILE A 61 22.48 11.83 9.07
N GLU A 62 23.41 12.71 8.72
CA GLU A 62 24.68 12.83 9.42
C GLU A 62 24.48 13.59 10.73
N GLY A 63 24.92 13.00 11.84
CA GLY A 63 24.79 13.62 13.16
C GLY A 63 25.82 13.10 14.15
N PRO A 64 25.92 13.74 15.33
CA PRO A 64 26.75 13.27 16.42
C PRO A 64 26.38 11.84 16.82
N SER A 65 27.37 11.08 17.28
CA SER A 65 27.22 9.68 17.72
C SER A 65 26.20 9.51 18.85
N ASP A 66 25.94 10.55 19.63
CA ASP A 66 25.00 10.55 20.75
C ASP A 66 24.16 11.83 20.75
N LEU A 67 22.96 11.74 20.19
CA LEU A 67 21.97 12.80 20.25
C LEU A 67 21.05 12.70 21.48
N SER A 68 20.97 11.55 22.15
CA SER A 68 19.99 11.34 23.22
C SER A 68 20.49 11.72 24.62
N THR A 69 21.81 11.67 24.85
CA THR A 69 22.37 11.70 26.22
C THR A 69 23.24 12.93 26.47
N ASN A 70 23.86 13.48 25.42
CA ASN A 70 24.71 14.65 25.55
C ASN A 70 23.92 15.96 25.34
N LYS A 71 23.54 16.59 26.47
CA LYS A 71 22.83 17.87 26.53
C LYS A 71 23.47 19.01 25.73
N SER A 72 24.79 19.00 25.54
CA SER A 72 25.48 20.07 24.79
C SER A 72 25.07 20.13 23.32
N HIS A 73 24.58 19.03 22.74
CA HIS A 73 24.10 19.01 21.35
C HIS A 73 22.71 19.64 21.15
N PHE A 74 22.01 20.02 22.23
CA PHE A 74 20.68 20.65 22.16
C PHE A 74 20.70 22.18 22.28
N GLU A 75 21.87 22.82 22.48
CA GLU A 75 21.93 24.26 22.77
C GLU A 75 21.36 25.17 21.65
N THR A 76 21.35 24.67 20.42
CA THR A 76 20.84 25.38 19.24
C THR A 76 19.55 24.78 18.68
N TYR A 77 18.95 23.79 19.36
CA TYR A 77 17.75 23.10 18.88
C TYR A 77 16.54 24.05 18.86
N GLY A 78 15.96 24.31 17.69
CA GLY A 78 14.75 25.11 17.52
C GLY A 78 14.93 26.64 17.47
N LYS A 79 16.16 27.14 17.32
CA LYS A 79 16.46 28.54 16.98
C LYS A 79 16.66 28.71 15.48
#